data_AF-A0ABD3MVJ2-F1
#
_entry.id   AF-A0ABD3MVJ2-F1
#
_cell.length_a   1.000
_cell.length_b   1.000
_cell.length_c   1.000
_cell.angle_alpha   90.00
_cell.angle_beta   90.00
_cell.angle_gamma   90.00
#
_symmetry.space_group_name_H-M   'P 1'
#
loop_
_entity.id
_entity.type
_entity.pdbx_description
1 polymer ?
#
loop_
_entity_poly.entity_id
_entity_poly.type
_entity_poly.pdbx_seq_one_letter_code
_entity_poly.pdbx_strand_id
1 'polypeptide(L)'
;MPSIKVPTLDLSTSKCIPKTDFDDAYSKHQAVHIRGFNAADETIAAADIQALFQSLEARDKDSWCIENKSNDSKEVKPSDFLDVNSKIHKGYCSFLVQHSEIAVNDLMNLLPVVDLPITGGNSIDSVDNMKVKYGPCTWFFFGKNYTSTETAHSKKPLLGRPEHTDSVSHDGTWHYQLSGTKIWRIRPTDELLDRINRSSDGDSKKRKLNDGQGKGDDTIELECKQGDILLLNTRLWWHSTVIPMQDSPSISYARDVYFESDAADEPNQQSMTNIDGTYAAQDIEAETILFTEHSMPDCELHRSKTNPNCQVVELEDESGESYMAVVSLRYIKAGEFFCIMESDSEEEEDDSEEESDEEDNLSNPNCLNFSSASSASMVLTCGNNPTAHGNPIPKLTSSKKVVTGTVICELSIRYCFKGATVSSIKGGMK
;
A
#
# COMPACT_ATOMS: atom_id res chain seq x y z
N MET A 1 -2.12 30.38 2.03
CA MET A 1 -1.47 29.68 3.16
C MET A 1 0.04 29.68 2.92
N PRO A 2 0.92 29.61 3.94
CA PRO A 2 2.32 29.32 3.69
C PRO A 2 2.44 28.03 2.89
N SER A 3 3.23 28.05 1.81
CA SER A 3 3.49 26.86 1.00
C SER A 3 4.20 25.83 1.88
N ILE A 4 3.56 24.68 2.06
CA ILE A 4 4.18 23.54 2.74
C ILE A 4 5.32 23.03 1.87
N LYS A 5 6.44 22.75 2.50
CA LYS A 5 7.63 22.19 1.88
C LYS A 5 8.07 21.00 2.70
N VAL A 6 8.63 20.00 2.02
CA VAL A 6 9.35 18.92 2.68
C VAL A 6 10.79 19.38 2.93
N PRO A 7 11.25 19.40 4.19
CA PRO A 7 12.65 19.67 4.51
C PRO A 7 13.58 18.73 3.76
N THR A 8 14.69 19.28 3.26
CA THR A 8 15.75 18.50 2.62
C THR A 8 17.01 18.57 3.46
N LEU A 9 17.55 17.42 3.82
CA LEU A 9 18.80 17.27 4.56
C LEU A 9 19.84 16.66 3.61
N ASP A 10 21.07 17.18 3.60
CA ASP A 10 22.09 16.80 2.62
C ASP A 10 23.25 16.07 3.32
N LEU A 11 23.53 14.84 2.89
CA LEU A 11 24.62 14.00 3.38
C LEU A 11 25.84 14.00 2.46
N SER A 12 25.88 14.84 1.42
CA SER A 12 27.06 14.96 0.55
C SER A 12 28.31 15.42 1.30
N THR A 13 28.15 16.12 2.43
CA THR A 13 29.25 16.63 3.26
C THR A 13 29.40 15.95 4.62
N SER A 14 28.48 15.07 5.00
CA SER A 14 28.46 14.40 6.31
C SER A 14 27.99 12.96 6.17
N LYS A 15 28.50 12.05 7.01
CA LYS A 15 28.01 10.65 7.03
C LYS A 15 26.66 10.49 7.73
N CYS A 16 26.23 11.51 8.47
CA CYS A 16 25.11 11.42 9.40
C CYS A 16 24.46 12.80 9.62
N ILE A 17 23.20 12.77 10.02
CA ILE A 17 22.35 13.93 10.30
C ILE A 17 22.33 14.13 11.83
N PRO A 18 22.61 15.33 12.34
CA PRO A 18 22.40 15.63 13.75
C PRO A 18 20.94 15.39 14.17
N LYS A 19 20.70 14.76 15.33
CA LYS A 19 19.34 14.55 15.85
C LYS A 19 18.49 15.82 15.83
N THR A 20 19.08 16.96 16.21
CA THR A 20 18.38 18.25 16.25
C THR A 20 17.83 18.65 14.89
N ASP A 21 18.63 18.49 13.83
CA ASP A 21 18.25 18.84 12.47
C ASP A 21 17.17 17.89 11.95
N PHE A 22 17.28 16.61 12.32
CA PHE A 22 16.26 15.61 12.03
C PHE A 22 14.94 15.90 12.76
N ASP A 23 14.98 16.16 14.06
CA ASP A 23 13.81 16.48 14.87
C ASP A 23 13.12 17.74 14.34
N ASP A 24 13.88 18.81 14.06
CA ASP A 24 13.36 20.07 13.52
C ASP A 24 12.68 19.87 12.16
N ALA A 25 13.24 19.00 11.31
CA ALA A 25 12.67 18.64 10.03
C ALA A 25 11.41 17.77 10.19
N TYR A 26 11.54 16.62 10.85
CA TYR A 26 10.52 15.58 10.84
C TYR A 26 9.37 15.84 11.80
N SER A 27 9.62 16.32 13.03
CA SER A 27 8.57 16.49 14.05
C SER A 27 7.44 17.42 13.60
N LYS A 28 7.81 18.44 12.81
CA LYS A 28 6.88 19.46 12.30
C LYS A 28 6.26 19.06 10.96
N HIS A 29 7.06 18.53 10.04
CA HIS A 29 6.61 18.29 8.67
C HIS A 29 6.11 16.86 8.44
N GLN A 30 6.49 15.93 9.31
CA GLN A 30 6.18 14.50 9.21
C GLN A 30 6.62 13.90 7.86
N ALA A 31 7.63 14.52 7.26
CA ALA A 31 8.28 14.13 6.02
C ALA A 31 9.68 14.76 5.98
N VAL A 32 10.67 14.03 5.47
CA VAL A 32 12.02 14.54 5.24
C VAL A 32 12.66 13.84 4.03
N HIS A 33 13.26 14.62 3.14
CA HIS A 33 14.05 14.11 2.01
C HIS A 33 15.54 14.23 2.35
N ILE A 34 16.22 13.11 2.52
CA ILE A 34 17.65 13.05 2.79
C ILE A 34 18.37 12.72 1.48
N ARG A 35 19.31 13.57 1.07
CA ARG A 35 20.00 13.44 -0.22
C ARG A 35 21.42 12.97 -0.10
N GLY A 36 21.86 12.23 -1.11
CA GLY A 36 23.28 11.94 -1.32
C GLY A 36 23.89 10.98 -0.30
N PHE A 37 23.10 10.06 0.25
CA PHE A 37 23.69 8.97 1.03
C PHE A 37 24.43 8.02 0.07
N ASN A 38 25.76 8.10 0.10
CA ASN A 38 26.60 7.18 -0.65
C ASN A 38 26.90 5.95 0.20
N ALA A 39 26.29 4.84 -0.16
CA ALA A 39 26.62 3.55 0.43
C ALA A 39 28.02 3.09 -0.01
N ALA A 40 28.62 2.18 0.76
CA ALA A 40 29.88 1.54 0.39
C ALA A 40 29.72 0.68 -0.89
N ASP A 41 30.83 0.39 -1.58
CA ASP A 41 30.82 -0.29 -2.89
C ASP A 41 30.35 -1.76 -2.85
N GLU A 42 30.23 -2.39 -1.68
CA GLU A 42 29.90 -3.81 -1.50
C GLU A 42 28.43 -4.06 -1.07
N THR A 43 27.47 -3.40 -1.71
CA THR A 43 26.04 -3.52 -1.35
C THR A 43 25.24 -4.28 -2.40
N ILE A 44 24.05 -4.76 -2.02
CA ILE A 44 23.10 -5.42 -2.93
C ILE A 44 22.89 -4.61 -4.21
N ALA A 45 23.03 -5.25 -5.36
CA ALA A 45 22.84 -4.65 -6.66
C ALA A 45 21.47 -5.01 -7.25
N ALA A 46 21.08 -4.31 -8.32
CA ALA A 46 19.85 -4.59 -9.04
C ALA A 46 19.73 -6.05 -9.51
N ALA A 47 20.85 -6.67 -9.90
CA ALA A 47 20.90 -8.04 -10.38
C ALA A 47 20.62 -9.08 -9.28
N ASP A 48 20.83 -8.73 -8.02
CA ASP A 48 20.68 -9.65 -6.88
C ASP A 48 19.22 -9.79 -6.44
N ILE A 49 18.35 -8.83 -6.80
CA ILE A 49 16.94 -8.81 -6.38
C ILE A 49 16.17 -10.04 -6.85
N GLN A 50 16.46 -10.54 -8.06
CA GLN A 50 15.84 -11.74 -8.58
C GLN A 50 16.23 -12.98 -7.75
N ALA A 51 17.51 -13.10 -7.40
CA ALA A 51 18.02 -14.21 -6.59
C ALA A 51 17.47 -14.14 -5.16
N LEU A 52 17.42 -12.94 -4.57
CA LEU A 52 16.77 -12.68 -3.29
C LEU A 52 15.32 -13.17 -3.31
N PHE A 53 14.52 -12.75 -4.30
CA PHE A 53 13.12 -13.18 -4.40
C PHE A 53 13.00 -14.71 -4.53
N GLN A 54 13.90 -15.35 -5.27
CA GLN A 54 13.91 -16.80 -5.43
C GLN A 54 14.23 -17.55 -4.14
N SER A 55 15.06 -16.98 -3.26
CA SER A 55 15.40 -17.59 -1.95
C SER A 55 14.31 -17.41 -0.90
N LEU A 56 13.31 -16.55 -1.13
CA LEU A 56 12.22 -16.32 -0.17
C LEU A 56 11.35 -17.56 0.02
N GLU A 57 10.72 -17.63 1.20
CA GLU A 57 9.69 -18.63 1.50
C GLU A 57 8.41 -18.39 0.69
N ALA A 58 7.53 -19.40 0.63
CA ALA A 58 6.29 -19.31 -0.13
C ALA A 58 5.43 -18.11 0.30
N ARG A 59 5.28 -17.88 1.62
CA ARG A 59 4.49 -16.77 2.17
C ARG A 59 5.00 -15.40 1.73
N ASP A 60 6.32 -15.20 1.72
CA ASP A 60 6.93 -13.96 1.23
C ASP A 60 6.78 -13.84 -0.29
N LYS A 61 6.86 -14.94 -1.05
CA LYS A 61 6.62 -14.93 -2.50
C LYS A 61 5.18 -14.60 -2.87
N ASP A 62 4.21 -15.01 -2.05
CA ASP A 62 2.79 -14.73 -2.23
C ASP A 62 2.48 -13.23 -2.10
N SER A 63 3.36 -12.45 -1.46
CA SER A 63 3.24 -11.00 -1.37
C SER A 63 3.55 -10.24 -2.67
N TRP A 64 3.99 -10.96 -3.72
CA TRP A 64 4.27 -10.38 -5.04
C TRP A 64 3.04 -9.69 -5.64
N CYS A 65 3.18 -8.41 -5.98
CA CYS A 65 2.12 -7.65 -6.61
C CYS A 65 2.65 -6.79 -7.77
N ILE A 66 1.94 -6.79 -8.91
CA ILE A 66 2.12 -5.78 -9.97
C ILE A 66 1.21 -4.60 -9.65
N GLU A 67 1.82 -3.51 -9.21
CA GLU A 67 1.17 -2.29 -8.70
C GLU A 67 0.43 -1.51 -9.80
N ASN A 68 0.88 -1.65 -11.06
CA ASN A 68 0.25 -0.99 -12.21
C ASN A 68 -0.24 -2.02 -13.23
N LYS A 69 -1.38 -2.64 -12.93
CA LYS A 69 -2.05 -3.55 -13.88
C LYS A 69 -2.37 -2.81 -15.18
N SER A 70 -1.53 -2.98 -16.21
CA SER A 70 -1.92 -2.65 -17.57
C SER A 70 -2.91 -3.72 -18.04
N ASN A 71 -3.98 -3.32 -18.76
CA ASN A 71 -5.04 -4.22 -19.21
C ASN A 71 -4.57 -5.36 -20.16
N ASP A 72 -3.29 -5.43 -20.52
CA ASP A 72 -2.72 -6.49 -21.36
C ASP A 72 -2.38 -7.73 -20.52
N SER A 73 -3.42 -8.54 -20.33
CA SER A 73 -3.61 -9.68 -19.42
C SER A 73 -2.77 -10.94 -19.66
N LYS A 74 -1.45 -10.82 -19.84
CA LYS A 74 -0.56 -11.97 -19.65
C LYS A 74 0.07 -11.89 -18.27
N GLU A 75 -0.23 -12.91 -17.46
CA GLU A 75 0.43 -13.15 -16.18
C GLU A 75 1.95 -13.14 -16.38
N VAL A 76 2.65 -12.21 -15.72
CA VAL A 76 4.11 -12.10 -15.79
C VAL A 76 4.69 -12.79 -14.57
N LYS A 77 5.59 -13.75 -14.81
CA LYS A 77 6.28 -14.45 -13.71
C LYS A 77 7.26 -13.51 -13.02
N PRO A 78 7.39 -13.57 -11.67
CA PRO A 78 8.37 -12.77 -10.95
C PRO A 78 9.80 -12.95 -11.47
N SER A 79 10.19 -14.18 -11.85
CA SER A 79 11.51 -14.45 -12.43
C SER A 79 11.79 -13.62 -13.68
N ASP A 80 10.83 -13.53 -14.59
CA ASP A 80 11.01 -12.86 -15.88
C ASP A 80 10.95 -11.34 -15.72
N PHE A 81 10.09 -10.88 -14.79
CA PHE A 81 9.97 -9.47 -14.46
C PHE A 81 11.18 -8.92 -13.69
N LEU A 82 11.76 -9.67 -12.75
CA LEU A 82 12.90 -9.23 -11.94
C LEU A 82 14.26 -9.39 -12.65
N ASP A 83 14.33 -10.07 -13.79
CA ASP A 83 15.57 -10.14 -14.58
C ASP A 83 15.93 -8.76 -15.14
N VAL A 84 16.97 -8.13 -14.59
CA VAL A 84 17.46 -6.80 -14.99
C VAL A 84 17.92 -6.72 -16.45
N ASN A 85 18.27 -7.85 -17.06
CA ASN A 85 18.70 -7.90 -18.46
C ASN A 85 17.51 -7.92 -19.43
N SER A 86 16.35 -8.36 -18.95
CA SER A 86 15.11 -8.37 -19.72
C SER A 86 14.47 -6.98 -19.73
N LYS A 87 14.57 -6.31 -20.88
CA LYS A 87 13.87 -5.03 -21.15
C LYS A 87 12.48 -5.22 -21.76
N ILE A 88 11.99 -6.45 -21.87
CA ILE A 88 10.71 -6.74 -22.54
C ILE A 88 9.53 -6.21 -21.72
N HIS A 89 9.66 -6.24 -20.40
CA HIS A 89 8.60 -5.85 -19.49
C HIS A 89 8.67 -4.36 -19.13
N LYS A 90 7.50 -3.71 -19.09
CA LYS A 90 7.28 -2.38 -18.52
C LYS A 90 6.26 -2.54 -17.39
N GLY A 91 6.58 -2.05 -16.21
CA GLY A 91 5.70 -2.21 -15.04
C GLY A 91 6.38 -1.81 -13.73
N TYR A 92 5.61 -1.81 -12.65
CA TYR A 92 6.03 -1.54 -11.29
C TYR A 92 5.47 -2.63 -10.39
N CYS A 93 6.30 -3.23 -9.56
CA CYS A 93 5.91 -4.31 -8.68
C CYS A 93 6.48 -4.11 -7.27
N SER A 94 5.93 -4.86 -6.32
CA SER A 94 6.40 -4.93 -4.95
C SER A 94 6.36 -6.35 -4.41
N PHE A 95 7.14 -6.60 -3.36
CA PHE A 95 7.10 -7.83 -2.55
C PHE A 95 7.74 -7.58 -1.17
N LEU A 96 7.50 -8.49 -0.23
CA LEU A 96 7.97 -8.46 1.14
C LEU A 96 9.10 -9.44 1.39
N VAL A 97 9.98 -9.08 2.32
CA VAL A 97 10.90 -10.00 2.99
C VAL A 97 10.65 -9.89 4.48
N GLN A 98 10.12 -10.97 5.09
CA GLN A 98 9.64 -10.90 6.47
C GLN A 98 9.65 -12.23 7.20
N HIS A 99 9.14 -13.30 6.58
CA HIS A 99 8.87 -14.53 7.31
C HIS A 99 10.11 -15.40 7.50
N SER A 100 11.07 -15.32 6.58
CA SER A 100 12.30 -16.10 6.66
C SER A 100 13.39 -15.36 7.44
N GLU A 101 13.64 -15.75 8.68
CA GLU A 101 14.69 -15.14 9.52
C GLU A 101 16.07 -15.14 8.84
N ILE A 102 16.39 -16.23 8.13
CA ILE A 102 17.66 -16.35 7.40
C ILE A 102 17.70 -15.29 6.27
N ALA A 103 16.66 -15.21 5.44
CA ALA A 103 16.62 -14.25 4.35
C ALA A 103 16.62 -12.80 4.85
N VAL A 104 15.92 -12.50 5.94
CA VAL A 104 15.93 -11.18 6.58
C VAL A 104 17.33 -10.85 7.08
N ASN A 105 17.99 -11.73 7.83
CA ASN A 105 19.33 -11.48 8.35
C ASN A 105 20.38 -11.33 7.25
N ASP A 106 20.35 -12.22 6.24
CA ASP A 106 21.23 -12.14 5.08
C ASP A 106 21.02 -10.82 4.35
N LEU A 107 19.76 -10.41 4.16
CA LEU A 107 19.42 -9.15 3.53
C LEU A 107 19.93 -7.94 4.31
N MET A 108 19.74 -7.91 5.64
CA MET A 108 20.22 -6.79 6.47
C MET A 108 21.74 -6.61 6.37
N ASN A 109 22.50 -7.68 6.15
CA ASN A 109 23.95 -7.60 5.93
C ASN A 109 24.33 -7.08 4.53
N LEU A 110 23.42 -7.15 3.56
CA LEU A 110 23.65 -6.74 2.17
C LEU A 110 23.09 -5.34 1.85
N LEU A 111 22.16 -4.83 2.66
CA LEU A 111 21.53 -3.54 2.42
C LEU A 111 22.53 -2.39 2.61
N PRO A 112 22.52 -1.37 1.73
CA PRO A 112 23.35 -0.18 1.87
C PRO A 112 23.02 0.66 3.11
N VAL A 113 21.74 0.65 3.50
CA VAL A 113 21.22 1.35 4.67
C VAL A 113 20.29 0.40 5.40
N VAL A 114 20.61 0.09 6.64
CA VAL A 114 19.72 -0.69 7.53
C VAL A 114 18.99 0.25 8.48
N ASP A 115 19.69 1.30 8.90
CA ASP A 115 19.22 2.31 9.85
C ASP A 115 19.27 3.71 9.25
N LEU A 116 18.33 4.57 9.65
CA LEU A 116 18.36 5.99 9.33
C LEU A 116 19.69 6.61 9.81
N PRO A 117 20.38 7.40 8.97
CA PRO A 117 21.71 7.95 9.28
C PRO A 117 21.64 9.16 10.22
N ILE A 118 21.12 8.97 11.44
CA ILE A 118 20.88 10.03 12.44
C ILE A 118 21.76 9.80 13.66
N THR A 119 22.58 10.79 14.05
CA THR A 119 23.36 10.72 15.29
C THR A 119 22.47 11.02 16.48
N GLY A 120 22.64 10.34 17.61
CA GLY A 120 21.89 10.59 18.85
C GLY A 120 22.48 11.69 19.73
N GLY A 121 23.64 12.25 19.38
CA GLY A 121 24.26 13.35 20.12
C GLY A 121 24.68 14.54 19.25
N ASN A 122 24.96 15.68 19.91
CA ASN A 122 25.51 16.90 19.30
C ASN A 122 26.99 16.76 18.90
N SER A 123 27.63 15.64 19.22
CA SER A 123 29.01 15.34 18.86
C SER A 123 29.01 14.28 17.76
N ILE A 124 29.70 14.58 16.65
CA ILE A 124 29.94 13.63 15.55
C ILE A 124 30.67 12.36 16.06
N ASP A 125 31.36 12.46 17.21
CA ASP A 125 32.12 11.36 17.81
C ASP A 125 31.34 10.58 18.89
N SER A 126 30.10 10.97 19.25
CA SER A 126 29.31 10.19 20.21
C SER A 126 28.63 9.02 19.52
N VAL A 127 28.98 7.81 19.94
CA VAL A 127 28.47 6.52 19.39
C VAL A 127 26.99 6.28 19.72
N ASP A 128 26.36 7.15 20.50
CA ASP A 128 24.93 7.10 20.75
C ASP A 128 24.20 7.52 19.48
N ASN A 129 23.72 6.55 18.70
CA ASN A 129 22.79 6.78 17.60
C ASN A 129 21.37 6.98 18.16
N MET A 130 20.53 7.70 17.41
CA MET A 130 19.10 7.76 17.75
C MET A 130 18.55 6.33 17.72
N LYS A 131 17.93 5.90 18.81
CA LYS A 131 17.25 4.61 18.86
C LYS A 131 15.98 4.70 18.04
N VAL A 132 16.01 4.11 16.85
CA VAL A 132 14.86 3.94 15.99
C VAL A 132 14.52 2.46 16.00
N LYS A 133 13.29 2.12 16.38
CA LYS A 133 12.78 0.75 16.23
C LYS A 133 12.23 0.61 14.81
N TYR A 134 12.47 -0.52 14.17
CA TYR A 134 11.99 -0.78 12.81
C TYR A 134 11.00 -1.92 12.80
N GLY A 135 10.06 -1.85 11.86
CA GLY A 135 9.18 -2.98 11.56
C GLY A 135 9.98 -4.25 11.17
N PRO A 136 9.39 -5.44 11.36
CA PRO A 136 10.03 -6.72 11.03
C PRO A 136 10.14 -6.93 9.51
N CYS A 137 9.34 -6.22 8.73
CA CYS A 137 9.26 -6.36 7.28
C CYS A 137 10.22 -5.41 6.55
N THR A 138 10.72 -5.86 5.39
CA THR A 138 11.34 -5.00 4.39
C THR A 138 10.57 -5.11 3.07
N TRP A 139 9.99 -4.01 2.63
CA TRP A 139 9.28 -3.92 1.34
C TRP A 139 10.26 -3.64 0.23
N PHE A 140 10.22 -4.40 -0.86
CA PHE A 140 10.92 -4.09 -2.11
C PHE A 140 9.95 -3.53 -3.13
N PHE A 141 10.42 -2.56 -3.90
CA PHE A 141 9.72 -1.98 -5.03
C PHE A 141 10.63 -1.98 -6.25
N PHE A 142 10.13 -2.48 -7.37
CA PHE A 142 10.91 -2.66 -8.59
C PHE A 142 10.15 -2.13 -9.81
N GLY A 143 10.68 -1.09 -10.45
CA GLY A 143 10.09 -0.41 -11.60
C GLY A 143 10.93 -0.55 -12.87
N LYS A 144 10.32 -1.04 -13.95
CA LYS A 144 10.89 -1.09 -15.31
C LYS A 144 10.20 -0.07 -16.20
N ASN A 145 10.93 1.00 -16.54
CA ASN A 145 10.50 1.99 -17.53
C ASN A 145 11.69 2.40 -18.41
N TYR A 146 12.12 1.50 -19.29
CA TYR A 146 13.36 1.67 -20.05
C TYR A 146 13.24 2.68 -21.19
N THR A 147 14.29 3.48 -21.42
CA THR A 147 14.35 4.41 -22.56
C THR A 147 14.28 3.71 -23.92
N SER A 148 14.87 2.52 -24.02
CA SER A 148 15.10 1.81 -25.28
C SER A 148 13.90 1.05 -25.85
N THR A 149 12.85 0.87 -25.06
CA THR A 149 11.72 -0.01 -25.39
C THR A 149 10.59 0.71 -26.11
N GLU A 150 10.73 2.02 -26.29
CA GLU A 150 9.63 2.86 -26.74
C GLU A 150 9.84 3.41 -28.15
N THR A 151 8.79 3.28 -28.96
CA THR A 151 8.67 4.07 -30.19
C THR A 151 8.56 5.56 -29.80
N ALA A 152 8.99 6.47 -30.67
CA ALA A 152 9.06 7.91 -30.38
C ALA A 152 7.76 8.55 -29.82
N HIS A 153 6.62 7.86 -29.91
CA HIS A 153 5.30 8.34 -29.51
C HIS A 153 4.87 7.90 -28.10
N SER A 154 5.62 7.03 -27.41
CA SER A 154 5.19 6.48 -26.12
C SER A 154 6.00 6.94 -24.91
N LYS A 155 6.86 7.98 -25.03
CA LYS A 155 7.74 8.56 -24.00
C LYS A 155 7.02 9.06 -22.74
N LYS A 156 6.32 8.17 -22.06
CA LYS A 156 5.45 8.47 -20.94
C LYS A 156 6.05 7.89 -19.68
N PRO A 157 6.09 8.68 -18.60
CA PRO A 157 6.43 8.14 -17.31
C PRO A 157 5.46 7.02 -16.97
N LEU A 158 5.98 6.01 -16.28
CA LEU A 158 5.19 4.89 -15.82
C LEU A 158 4.57 5.28 -14.48
N LEU A 159 3.24 5.20 -14.38
CA LEU A 159 2.56 5.41 -13.10
C LEU A 159 2.91 4.24 -12.16
N GLY A 160 3.34 4.57 -10.95
CA GLY A 160 3.51 3.61 -9.86
C GLY A 160 2.19 3.42 -9.12
N ARG A 161 2.26 3.32 -7.78
CA ARG A 161 1.08 3.21 -6.92
C ARG A 161 0.26 4.52 -6.97
N PRO A 162 -1.08 4.46 -7.15
CA PRO A 162 -1.94 5.64 -7.19
C PRO A 162 -1.93 6.42 -5.87
N GLU A 163 -2.58 7.58 -5.84
CA GLU A 163 -2.62 8.42 -4.64
C GLU A 163 -3.40 7.74 -3.52
N HIS A 164 -2.78 7.60 -2.36
CA HIS A 164 -3.39 7.02 -1.16
C HIS A 164 -2.69 7.57 0.11
N THR A 165 -3.27 7.26 1.26
CA THR A 165 -2.60 7.28 2.56
C THR A 165 -2.55 5.86 3.07
N ASP A 166 -1.68 5.55 4.02
CA ASP A 166 -1.68 4.24 4.69
C ASP A 166 -2.38 4.30 6.05
N SER A 167 -3.05 3.21 6.43
CA SER A 167 -3.64 3.04 7.76
C SER A 167 -2.64 2.38 8.69
N VAL A 168 -1.72 3.17 9.23
CA VAL A 168 -0.54 2.68 9.95
C VAL A 168 -0.47 3.23 11.37
N SER A 169 0.07 2.42 12.29
CA SER A 169 0.32 2.78 13.69
C SER A 169 1.75 3.28 13.95
N HIS A 170 2.65 3.12 12.99
CA HIS A 170 4.04 3.55 13.09
C HIS A 170 4.21 5.05 12.81
N ASP A 171 5.36 5.61 13.19
CA ASP A 171 5.62 7.05 13.05
C ASP A 171 5.91 7.47 11.62
N GLY A 172 6.35 6.54 10.78
CA GLY A 172 6.49 6.71 9.35
C GLY A 172 7.10 5.51 8.66
N THR A 173 7.24 5.60 7.35
CA THR A 173 7.93 4.62 6.52
C THR A 173 9.06 5.35 5.80
N TRP A 174 10.27 4.82 5.89
CA TRP A 174 11.39 5.36 5.12
C TRP A 174 11.67 4.48 3.91
N HIS A 175 11.95 5.13 2.79
CA HIS A 175 12.28 4.52 1.51
C HIS A 175 13.70 4.89 1.14
N TYR A 176 14.54 3.88 0.89
CA TYR A 176 15.86 4.06 0.27
C TYR A 176 15.78 3.78 -1.22
N GLN A 177 16.23 4.72 -2.05
CA GLN A 177 16.32 4.50 -3.49
C GLN A 177 17.65 3.80 -3.83
N LEU A 178 17.58 2.48 -4.01
CA LEU A 178 18.73 1.62 -4.31
C LEU A 178 19.33 1.84 -5.71
N SER A 179 18.47 2.01 -6.72
CA SER A 179 18.89 2.19 -8.12
C SER A 179 17.90 3.06 -8.85
N GLY A 180 18.38 3.83 -9.83
CA GLY A 180 17.51 4.60 -10.72
C GLY A 180 16.87 5.80 -10.04
N THR A 181 15.67 6.17 -10.47
CA THR A 181 14.94 7.33 -9.95
C THR A 181 13.46 7.02 -9.79
N LYS A 182 12.88 7.52 -8.69
CA LYS A 182 11.44 7.51 -8.40
C LYS A 182 10.99 8.93 -8.07
N ILE A 183 9.88 9.36 -8.65
CA ILE A 183 9.25 10.64 -8.33
C ILE A 183 8.08 10.36 -7.39
N TRP A 184 8.09 11.02 -6.25
CA TRP A 184 6.99 11.01 -5.29
C TRP A 184 6.15 12.27 -5.49
N ARG A 185 4.84 12.09 -5.52
CA ARG A 185 3.87 13.19 -5.52
C ARG A 185 3.13 13.13 -4.22
N ILE A 186 3.31 14.13 -3.37
CA ILE A 186 2.75 14.13 -2.03
C ILE A 186 1.99 15.41 -1.76
N ARG A 187 0.93 15.31 -0.95
CA ARG A 187 0.23 16.47 -0.40
C ARG A 187 -0.24 16.17 1.02
N PRO A 188 -0.25 17.16 1.93
CA PRO A 188 -0.64 16.93 3.31
C PRO A 188 -2.13 16.52 3.39
N THR A 189 -2.48 15.73 4.39
CA THR A 189 -3.88 15.54 4.79
C THR A 189 -4.39 16.78 5.54
N ASP A 190 -5.70 16.93 5.64
CA ASP A 190 -6.31 18.00 6.45
C ASP A 190 -5.87 17.90 7.92
N GLU A 191 -5.69 16.68 8.44
CA GLU A 191 -5.17 16.44 9.78
C GLU A 191 -3.76 17.01 9.97
N LEU A 192 -2.86 16.81 9.00
CA LEU A 192 -1.51 17.37 9.05
C LEU A 192 -1.54 18.90 8.98
N LEU A 193 -2.38 19.47 8.10
CA LEU A 193 -2.57 20.92 8.00
C LEU A 193 -3.02 21.51 9.34
N ASP A 194 -4.00 20.89 9.99
CA ASP A 194 -4.50 21.31 11.30
C ASP A 194 -3.41 21.24 12.37
N ARG A 195 -2.61 20.18 12.38
CA ARG A 195 -1.48 20.04 13.32
C ARG A 195 -0.46 21.16 13.13
N ILE A 196 -0.06 21.44 11.89
CA ILE A 196 0.90 22.50 11.56
C ILE A 196 0.36 23.88 12.00
N ASN A 197 -0.93 24.13 11.77
CA ASN A 197 -1.58 25.39 12.14
C ASN A 197 -1.66 25.58 13.67
N ARG A 198 -1.94 24.52 14.44
CA ARG A 198 -1.97 24.58 15.92
C ARG A 198 -0.58 24.82 16.52
N SER A 199 0.46 24.21 15.96
CA SER A 199 1.84 24.41 16.43
C SER A 199 2.37 25.82 16.21
N SER A 200 1.74 26.62 15.32
CA SER A 200 2.15 28.00 15.03
C SER A 200 1.47 29.05 15.89
N ASP A 201 0.47 28.67 16.70
CA ASP A 201 -0.33 29.60 17.53
C ASP A 201 0.36 30.07 18.83
N GLY A 202 1.61 29.68 19.07
CA GLY A 202 2.45 30.24 20.14
C GLY A 202 2.71 31.75 20.04
N ASP A 203 2.39 32.37 18.90
CA ASP A 203 2.61 33.81 18.63
C ASP A 203 1.31 34.55 18.22
N SER A 204 0.22 34.32 18.97
CA SER A 204 -0.81 35.29 19.36
C SER A 204 -1.29 36.37 18.35
N LYS A 205 -1.64 36.05 17.10
CA LYS A 205 -2.58 36.88 16.30
C LYS A 205 -3.48 36.02 15.41
N LYS A 206 -4.67 35.68 15.93
CA LYS A 206 -5.80 35.09 15.19
C LYS A 206 -6.08 35.85 13.90
N ARG A 207 -5.55 35.39 12.76
CA ARG A 207 -6.01 35.80 11.44
C ARG A 207 -7.20 34.90 11.08
N LYS A 208 -8.37 35.50 10.87
CA LYS A 208 -9.51 34.79 10.27
C LYS A 208 -9.06 34.27 8.90
N LEU A 209 -9.01 32.95 8.75
CA LEU A 209 -8.90 32.29 7.45
C LEU A 209 -10.18 32.61 6.67
N ASN A 210 -10.03 33.20 5.49
CA ASN A 210 -11.13 33.36 4.54
C ASN A 210 -11.29 32.03 3.80
N ASP A 211 -12.43 31.36 3.97
CA ASP A 211 -12.84 30.06 3.37
C ASP A 211 -12.98 30.05 1.83
N GLY A 212 -12.34 30.99 1.11
CA GLY A 212 -12.67 31.27 -0.29
C GLY A 212 -11.59 30.97 -1.34
N GLN A 213 -10.37 30.59 -0.95
CA GLN A 213 -9.24 30.54 -1.90
C GLN A 213 -8.26 29.40 -1.62
N GLY A 214 -8.37 28.32 -2.40
CA GLY A 214 -7.38 27.24 -2.39
C GLY A 214 -7.77 25.98 -3.14
N LYS A 215 -8.20 26.05 -4.40
CA LYS A 215 -8.15 24.89 -5.34
C LYS A 215 -6.83 24.89 -6.12
N GLY A 216 -5.73 25.24 -5.45
CA GLY A 216 -4.39 25.02 -6.00
C GLY A 216 -4.04 23.55 -5.84
N ASP A 217 -3.39 22.97 -6.84
CA ASP A 217 -2.79 21.65 -6.71
C ASP A 217 -1.59 21.78 -5.74
N ASP A 218 -1.85 21.57 -4.44
CA ASP A 218 -0.84 21.65 -3.37
C ASP A 218 0.11 20.43 -3.38
N THR A 219 0.17 19.71 -4.50
CA THR A 219 1.06 18.56 -4.69
C THR A 219 2.52 19.01 -4.80
N ILE A 220 3.36 18.40 -3.97
CA ILE A 220 4.81 18.53 -3.97
C ILE A 220 5.38 17.34 -4.73
N GLU A 221 6.18 17.60 -5.76
CA GLU A 221 6.95 16.56 -6.45
C GLU A 221 8.36 16.46 -5.84
N LEU A 222 8.73 15.26 -5.36
CA LEU A 222 10.06 14.94 -4.84
C LEU A 222 10.72 13.91 -5.75
N GLU A 223 11.81 14.29 -6.40
CA GLU A 223 12.66 13.38 -7.15
C GLU A 223 13.62 12.69 -6.19
N CYS A 224 13.44 11.38 -5.98
CA CYS A 224 14.34 10.52 -5.20
C CYS A 224 15.27 9.78 -6.17
N LYS A 225 16.55 10.15 -6.14
CA LYS A 225 17.61 9.51 -6.94
C LYS A 225 18.28 8.41 -6.15
N GLN A 226 19.05 7.56 -6.82
CA GLN A 226 19.88 6.57 -6.17
C GLN A 226 20.69 7.19 -5.01
N GLY A 227 20.61 6.57 -3.83
CA GLY A 227 21.23 7.05 -2.60
C GLY A 227 20.38 8.03 -1.79
N ASP A 228 19.22 8.45 -2.28
CA ASP A 228 18.31 9.28 -1.49
C ASP A 228 17.46 8.42 -0.54
N ILE A 229 17.12 9.02 0.60
CA ILE A 229 16.13 8.49 1.55
C ILE A 229 14.94 9.44 1.62
N LEU A 230 13.72 8.92 1.50
CA LEU A 230 12.50 9.65 1.82
C LEU A 230 11.87 9.00 3.05
N LEU A 231 11.80 9.72 4.16
CA LEU A 231 11.01 9.32 5.32
C LEU A 231 9.71 10.13 5.32
N LEU A 232 8.59 9.42 5.42
CA LEU A 232 7.24 9.98 5.30
C LEU A 232 6.32 9.33 6.34
N ASN A 233 5.54 10.14 7.07
CA ASN A 233 4.37 9.61 7.77
C ASN A 233 3.26 9.37 6.73
N THR A 234 3.16 8.13 6.24
CA THR A 234 2.25 7.74 5.15
C THR A 234 0.76 7.86 5.51
N ARG A 235 0.42 7.97 6.81
CA ARG A 235 -0.92 8.30 7.29
C ARG A 235 -1.27 9.78 7.11
N LEU A 236 -0.30 10.66 7.30
CA LEU A 236 -0.47 12.11 7.29
C LEU A 236 -0.19 12.77 5.93
N TRP A 237 0.29 11.99 4.97
CA TRP A 237 0.59 12.43 3.62
C TRP A 237 -0.09 11.56 2.59
N TRP A 238 -0.98 12.17 1.79
CA TRP A 238 -1.39 11.58 0.53
C TRP A 238 -0.16 11.46 -0.35
N HIS A 239 0.03 10.30 -0.96
CA HIS A 239 1.22 10.04 -1.75
C HIS A 239 0.92 9.12 -2.95
N SER A 240 1.56 9.40 -4.07
CA SER A 240 1.62 8.53 -5.25
C SER A 240 3.04 8.52 -5.82
N THR A 241 3.33 7.53 -6.67
CA THR A 241 4.67 7.38 -7.25
C THR A 241 4.63 7.35 -8.76
N VAL A 242 5.70 7.85 -9.37
CA VAL A 242 5.91 7.86 -10.81
C VAL A 242 7.33 7.39 -11.09
N ILE A 243 7.47 6.45 -12.01
CA ILE A 243 8.75 5.93 -12.46
C ILE A 243 9.10 6.62 -13.78
N PRO A 244 10.03 7.60 -13.80
CA PRO A 244 10.48 8.23 -15.04
C PRO A 244 11.16 7.22 -15.97
N MET A 245 11.30 7.58 -17.24
CA MET A 245 12.08 6.78 -18.19
C MET A 245 13.57 6.83 -17.83
N GLN A 246 14.25 5.70 -17.90
CA GLN A 246 15.63 5.55 -17.44
C GLN A 246 16.29 4.30 -18.06
N ASP A 247 17.61 4.16 -17.91
CA ASP A 247 18.34 3.06 -18.55
C ASP A 247 18.50 1.83 -17.64
N SER A 248 18.31 2.01 -16.33
CA SER A 248 18.32 0.98 -15.28
C SER A 248 16.94 0.88 -14.61
N PRO A 249 16.60 -0.24 -13.95
CA PRO A 249 15.39 -0.31 -13.16
C PRO A 249 15.43 0.65 -11.97
N SER A 250 14.28 1.24 -11.63
CA SER A 250 14.08 1.98 -10.39
C SER A 250 13.81 0.98 -9.28
N ILE A 251 14.75 0.86 -8.35
CA ILE A 251 14.64 -0.08 -7.22
C ILE A 251 14.72 0.73 -5.94
N SER A 252 13.81 0.46 -5.03
CA SER A 252 13.85 1.00 -3.67
C SER A 252 13.38 -0.07 -2.70
N TYR A 253 13.82 0.02 -1.44
CA TYR A 253 13.20 -0.73 -0.36
C TYR A 253 12.72 0.22 0.72
N ALA A 254 11.85 -0.28 1.59
CA ALA A 254 11.29 0.50 2.68
C ALA A 254 11.17 -0.31 3.95
N ARG A 255 11.14 0.39 5.08
CA ARG A 255 10.81 -0.16 6.39
C ARG A 255 10.03 0.86 7.21
N ASP A 256 9.21 0.35 8.10
CA ASP A 256 8.49 1.17 9.06
C ASP A 256 9.41 1.60 10.19
N VAL A 257 9.18 2.79 10.72
CA VAL A 257 9.92 3.36 11.84
C VAL A 257 9.00 3.72 12.99
N TYR A 258 9.47 3.40 14.19
CA TYR A 258 8.88 3.79 15.45
C TYR A 258 9.94 4.59 16.19
N PHE A 259 9.66 5.87 16.43
CA PHE A 259 10.43 6.72 17.31
C PHE A 259 9.98 6.43 18.74
N GLU A 260 10.92 6.45 19.68
CA GLU A 260 10.63 6.18 21.10
C GLU A 260 9.51 7.11 21.61
N SER A 261 8.28 6.58 21.65
CA SER A 261 7.26 7.02 22.57
C SER A 261 7.46 6.21 23.86
N ASP A 262 7.21 6.82 25.01
CA ASP A 262 7.34 6.22 26.35
C ASP A 262 6.42 4.99 26.60
N ALA A 263 5.95 4.32 25.55
CA ALA A 263 5.11 3.14 25.59
C ALA A 263 5.98 1.88 25.80
N ALA A 264 5.71 1.19 26.91
CA ALA A 264 6.41 0.00 27.38
C ALA A 264 6.60 -1.08 26.29
N ASP A 265 7.75 -1.75 26.39
CA ASP A 265 8.33 -2.74 25.49
C ASP A 265 7.51 -4.04 25.30
N GLU A 266 6.30 -3.99 24.76
CA GLU A 266 5.63 -5.20 24.26
C GLU A 266 5.81 -5.31 22.73
N PRO A 267 6.74 -6.16 22.24
CA PRO A 267 6.88 -6.43 20.81
C PRO A 267 5.68 -7.26 20.36
N ASN A 268 4.59 -6.59 19.99
CA ASN A 268 3.47 -7.26 19.35
C ASN A 268 3.95 -7.77 17.98
N GLN A 269 4.29 -9.05 17.90
CA GLN A 269 4.74 -9.76 16.69
C GLN A 269 3.59 -9.96 15.69
N GLN A 270 2.79 -8.93 15.44
CA GLN A 270 1.79 -9.01 14.39
C GLN A 270 2.52 -9.07 13.06
N SER A 271 2.41 -10.22 12.39
CA SER A 271 2.91 -10.40 11.05
C SER A 271 2.25 -9.36 10.16
N MET A 272 3.04 -8.38 9.69
CA MET A 272 2.63 -7.45 8.65
C MET A 272 2.33 -8.31 7.42
N THR A 273 1.05 -8.53 7.15
CA THR A 273 0.67 -9.08 5.85
C THR A 273 0.53 -7.87 4.94
N ASN A 274 0.80 -8.03 3.63
CA ASN A 274 0.21 -7.15 2.63
C ASN A 274 -1.30 -7.37 2.69
N ILE A 275 -1.96 -6.99 3.79
CA ILE A 275 -3.39 -6.74 3.75
C ILE A 275 -3.46 -5.49 2.90
N ASP A 276 -3.53 -5.70 1.59
CA ASP A 276 -4.02 -4.71 0.65
C ASP A 276 -5.42 -4.36 1.15
N GLY A 277 -5.48 -3.42 2.11
CA GLY A 277 -6.73 -2.84 2.53
C GLY A 277 -7.39 -2.34 1.26
N THR A 278 -8.58 -2.86 0.96
CA THR A 278 -9.21 -2.50 -0.31
C THR A 278 -9.59 -1.03 -0.23
N TYR A 279 -9.19 -0.23 -1.21
CA TYR A 279 -9.45 1.21 -1.25
C TYR A 279 -10.26 1.59 -2.49
N ALA A 280 -10.92 2.74 -2.42
CA ALA A 280 -11.73 3.27 -3.52
C ALA A 280 -10.82 3.75 -4.66
N ALA A 281 -10.82 3.08 -5.81
CA ALA A 281 -10.03 3.51 -6.97
C ALA A 281 -10.55 4.82 -7.62
N GLN A 282 -11.79 5.18 -7.31
CA GLN A 282 -12.48 6.38 -7.78
C GLN A 282 -13.43 6.85 -6.66
N ASP A 283 -14.02 8.03 -6.82
CA ASP A 283 -15.07 8.50 -5.93
C ASP A 283 -16.30 7.58 -6.02
N ILE A 284 -16.88 7.25 -4.86
CA ILE A 284 -18.02 6.33 -4.73
C ILE A 284 -19.14 7.03 -3.94
N GLU A 285 -20.34 7.04 -4.51
CA GLU A 285 -21.53 7.60 -3.87
C GLU A 285 -22.02 6.71 -2.73
N ALA A 286 -22.73 7.29 -1.75
CA ALA A 286 -23.38 6.53 -0.69
C ALA A 286 -24.38 5.50 -1.27
N GLU A 287 -24.63 4.42 -0.53
CA GLU A 287 -25.52 3.32 -0.93
C GLU A 287 -25.07 2.53 -2.17
N THR A 288 -23.81 2.66 -2.60
CA THR A 288 -23.22 1.85 -3.68
C THR A 288 -22.79 0.47 -3.15
N ILE A 289 -23.18 -0.60 -3.84
CA ILE A 289 -22.68 -1.96 -3.58
C ILE A 289 -21.23 -2.04 -4.06
N LEU A 290 -20.31 -2.27 -3.14
CA LEU A 290 -18.88 -2.37 -3.39
C LEU A 290 -18.50 -3.80 -3.76
N PHE A 291 -18.93 -4.74 -2.90
CA PHE A 291 -18.66 -6.17 -3.03
C PHE A 291 -19.91 -6.95 -2.68
N THR A 292 -20.18 -8.02 -3.40
CA THR A 292 -21.09 -9.08 -2.95
C THR A 292 -20.25 -10.22 -2.37
N GLU A 293 -20.88 -11.13 -1.64
CA GLU A 293 -20.25 -12.36 -1.15
C GLU A 293 -19.48 -13.11 -2.25
N HIS A 294 -19.98 -13.09 -3.48
CA HIS A 294 -19.35 -13.76 -4.63
C HIS A 294 -18.21 -12.95 -5.27
N SER A 295 -18.13 -11.66 -5.00
CA SER A 295 -17.12 -10.76 -5.58
C SER A 295 -16.18 -10.17 -4.53
N MET A 296 -16.27 -10.61 -3.27
CA MET A 296 -15.42 -10.12 -2.20
C MET A 296 -13.99 -10.56 -2.48
N PRO A 297 -13.02 -9.63 -2.57
CA PRO A 297 -11.62 -10.00 -2.65
C PRO A 297 -11.24 -10.83 -1.42
N ASP A 298 -10.30 -11.76 -1.60
CA ASP A 298 -9.71 -12.55 -0.53
C ASP A 298 -8.77 -11.66 0.32
N CYS A 299 -9.37 -10.75 1.08
CA CYS A 299 -8.70 -9.80 1.95
C CYS A 299 -9.59 -9.43 3.14
N GLU A 300 -8.96 -9.01 4.22
CA GLU A 300 -9.67 -8.46 5.37
C GLU A 300 -9.94 -6.97 5.17
N LEU A 301 -11.18 -6.55 5.34
CA LEU A 301 -11.55 -5.14 5.30
C LEU A 301 -11.33 -4.51 6.68
N HIS A 302 -10.74 -3.31 6.72
CA HIS A 302 -10.51 -2.60 7.96
C HIS A 302 -11.82 -2.40 8.73
N ARG A 303 -11.77 -2.45 10.06
CA ARG A 303 -12.93 -2.17 10.92
C ARG A 303 -12.70 -0.88 11.70
N SER A 304 -13.77 -0.11 11.93
CA SER A 304 -13.71 1.10 12.76
C SER A 304 -15.05 1.37 13.43
N LYS A 305 -15.03 1.52 14.76
CA LYS A 305 -16.15 2.06 15.54
C LYS A 305 -16.42 3.54 15.28
N THR A 306 -15.39 4.33 15.02
CA THR A 306 -15.47 5.80 15.07
C THR A 306 -15.69 6.45 13.71
N ASN A 307 -15.23 5.81 12.62
CA ASN A 307 -15.37 6.37 11.27
C ASN A 307 -15.51 5.28 10.19
N PRO A 308 -16.50 4.38 10.29
CA PRO A 308 -16.77 3.44 9.21
C PRO A 308 -17.30 4.19 7.98
N ASN A 309 -16.94 3.71 6.80
CA ASN A 309 -17.49 4.21 5.53
C ASN A 309 -18.21 3.11 4.74
N CYS A 310 -18.20 1.87 5.23
CA CYS A 310 -18.88 0.72 4.69
C CYS A 310 -19.70 0.02 5.76
N GLN A 311 -20.75 -0.69 5.34
CA GLN A 311 -21.51 -1.62 6.18
C GLN A 311 -21.76 -2.91 5.41
N VAL A 312 -21.94 -4.00 6.15
CA VAL A 312 -22.42 -5.26 5.57
C VAL A 312 -23.95 -5.26 5.63
N VAL A 313 -24.60 -5.52 4.51
CA VAL A 313 -26.06 -5.64 4.40
C VAL A 313 -26.44 -6.98 3.79
N GLU A 314 -27.59 -7.51 4.18
CA GLU A 314 -28.21 -8.66 3.52
C GLU A 314 -29.09 -8.14 2.37
N LEU A 315 -28.85 -8.65 1.15
CA LEU A 315 -29.62 -8.35 -0.04
C LEU A 315 -30.33 -9.62 -0.52
N GLU A 316 -31.45 -9.47 -1.24
CA GLU A 316 -32.20 -10.57 -1.85
C GLU A 316 -32.10 -10.46 -3.37
N ASP A 317 -31.81 -11.56 -4.05
CA ASP A 317 -31.77 -11.61 -5.51
C ASP A 317 -33.15 -11.83 -6.14
N GLU A 318 -33.24 -11.92 -7.47
CA GLU A 318 -34.51 -12.13 -8.17
C GLU A 318 -35.16 -13.51 -7.88
N SER A 319 -34.38 -14.46 -7.37
CA SER A 319 -34.84 -15.81 -7.01
C SER A 319 -35.39 -15.89 -5.58
N GLY A 320 -35.16 -14.85 -4.77
CA GLY A 320 -35.52 -14.81 -3.36
C GLY A 320 -34.42 -15.39 -2.45
N GLU A 321 -33.23 -15.67 -2.98
CA GLU A 321 -32.07 -16.09 -2.19
C GLU A 321 -31.37 -14.86 -1.61
N SER A 322 -31.08 -14.90 -0.31
CA SER A 322 -30.36 -13.81 0.36
C SER A 322 -28.85 -14.02 0.32
N TYR A 323 -28.10 -12.92 0.20
CA TYR A 323 -26.64 -12.90 0.19
C TYR A 323 -26.10 -11.64 0.87
N MET A 324 -24.87 -11.70 1.37
CA MET A 324 -24.24 -10.56 2.02
C MET A 324 -23.55 -9.64 1.00
N ALA A 325 -23.62 -8.33 1.23
CA ALA A 325 -22.93 -7.34 0.42
C ALA A 325 -22.32 -6.24 1.29
N VAL A 326 -21.16 -5.73 0.88
CA VAL A 326 -20.55 -4.54 1.46
C VAL A 326 -21.04 -3.33 0.69
N VAL A 327 -21.69 -2.40 1.38
CA VAL A 327 -22.29 -1.19 0.81
C VAL A 327 -21.67 0.04 1.46
N SER A 328 -21.38 1.06 0.65
CA SER A 328 -20.86 2.35 1.15
C SER A 328 -21.92 3.06 2.00
N LEU A 329 -21.58 3.43 3.24
CA LEU A 329 -22.43 4.19 4.17
C LEU A 329 -22.54 5.67 3.83
N ARG A 330 -21.48 6.22 3.23
CA ARG A 330 -21.33 7.62 2.87
C ARG A 330 -20.57 7.74 1.56
N TYR A 331 -20.45 8.94 1.03
CA TYR A 331 -19.51 9.24 -0.04
C TYR A 331 -18.09 8.83 0.38
N ILE A 332 -17.40 8.07 -0.46
CA ILE A 332 -16.04 7.60 -0.28
C ILE A 332 -15.18 8.23 -1.37
N LYS A 333 -14.19 9.03 -0.99
CA LYS A 333 -13.29 9.64 -1.96
C LYS A 333 -12.31 8.62 -2.52
N ALA A 334 -11.90 8.79 -3.78
CA ALA A 334 -10.80 8.02 -4.35
C ALA A 334 -9.57 8.04 -3.42
N GLY A 335 -9.02 6.85 -3.15
CA GLY A 335 -7.89 6.62 -2.25
C GLY A 335 -8.27 6.36 -0.79
N GLU A 336 -9.53 6.52 -0.37
CA GLU A 336 -9.96 6.11 0.98
C GLU A 336 -10.06 4.57 1.08
N PHE A 337 -9.61 4.01 2.20
CA PHE A 337 -9.81 2.59 2.52
C PHE A 337 -11.28 2.28 2.80
N PHE A 338 -11.74 1.11 2.37
CA PHE A 338 -13.01 0.56 2.80
C PHE A 338 -12.89 0.10 4.26
N CYS A 339 -13.75 0.67 5.09
CA CYS A 339 -13.75 0.47 6.52
C CYS A 339 -15.16 0.12 7.01
N ILE A 340 -15.34 -1.11 7.49
CA ILE A 340 -16.61 -1.64 7.97
C ILE A 340 -16.84 -1.23 9.42
N MET A 341 -18.10 -0.97 9.78
CA MET A 341 -18.51 -0.81 11.17
C MET A 341 -18.23 -2.10 11.98
N GLU A 342 -17.59 -1.99 13.14
CA GLU A 342 -17.49 -3.13 14.05
C GLU A 342 -18.89 -3.57 14.48
N SER A 343 -19.20 -4.85 14.38
CA SER A 343 -20.43 -5.42 14.90
C SER A 343 -20.32 -5.50 16.44
N ASP A 344 -21.24 -4.85 17.15
CA ASP A 344 -21.33 -4.85 18.62
C ASP A 344 -21.54 -6.26 19.24
N SER A 345 -21.65 -7.31 18.43
CA SER A 345 -21.88 -8.69 18.87
C SER A 345 -20.62 -9.48 19.21
N GLU A 346 -19.44 -8.86 19.18
CA GLU A 346 -18.15 -9.48 19.55
C GLU A 346 -17.63 -8.95 20.91
N GLU A 347 -18.49 -8.44 21.79
CA GLU A 347 -18.11 -8.24 23.20
C GLU A 347 -17.92 -9.62 23.85
N GLU A 348 -16.64 -9.96 24.03
CA GLU A 348 -16.13 -11.17 24.66
C GLU A 348 -16.95 -11.56 25.91
N GLU A 349 -17.56 -12.73 25.88
CA GLU A 349 -17.90 -13.47 27.10
C GLU A 349 -16.57 -13.76 27.80
N ASP A 350 -16.18 -12.85 28.69
CA ASP A 350 -15.05 -12.98 29.62
C ASP A 350 -15.38 -14.15 30.57
N ASP A 351 -15.08 -15.37 30.11
CA ASP A 351 -15.19 -16.62 30.85
C ASP A 351 -14.23 -16.57 32.06
N SER A 352 -14.69 -15.92 33.12
CA SER A 352 -14.14 -16.07 34.46
C SER A 352 -14.49 -17.46 35.00
N GLU A 353 -13.86 -18.50 34.45
CA GLU A 353 -13.87 -19.83 35.06
C GLU A 353 -12.80 -19.88 36.15
N GLU A 354 -13.29 -19.78 37.38
CA GLU A 354 -12.61 -20.15 38.61
C GLU A 354 -12.25 -21.65 38.64
N GLU A 355 -11.06 -21.93 39.17
CA GLU A 355 -10.64 -23.19 39.84
C GLU A 355 -10.47 -24.49 39.02
N SER A 356 -9.21 -24.95 38.91
CA SER A 356 -8.64 -26.07 39.70
C SER A 356 -7.59 -26.87 38.91
N ASP A 357 -6.32 -26.77 39.32
CA ASP A 357 -5.27 -27.69 38.87
C ASP A 357 -5.13 -28.83 39.90
N GLU A 358 -5.70 -30.00 39.58
CA GLU A 358 -5.16 -31.30 39.97
C GLU A 358 -4.56 -32.00 38.72
N GLU A 359 -3.49 -32.74 38.97
CA GLU A 359 -2.62 -33.46 38.03
C GLU A 359 -3.37 -34.45 37.12
N ASP A 360 -2.95 -34.57 35.84
CA ASP A 360 -2.31 -35.77 35.27
C ASP A 360 -2.50 -35.94 33.74
N ASN A 361 -1.35 -36.05 33.06
CA ASN A 361 -1.00 -37.03 32.02
C ASN A 361 -1.87 -37.33 30.76
N LEU A 362 -1.14 -37.22 29.63
CA LEU A 362 -1.05 -38.14 28.46
C LEU A 362 -1.98 -37.99 27.24
N SER A 363 -1.27 -37.89 26.10
CA SER A 363 -1.52 -38.47 24.77
C SER A 363 -2.37 -37.69 23.75
N ASN A 364 -1.63 -37.09 22.81
CA ASN A 364 -2.08 -36.59 21.51
C ASN A 364 -2.11 -37.76 20.51
N PRO A 365 -3.11 -37.88 19.61
CA PRO A 365 -2.84 -37.54 18.21
C PRO A 365 -4.04 -37.08 17.36
N ASN A 366 -3.69 -36.49 16.20
CA ASN A 366 -4.42 -36.35 14.93
C ASN A 366 -5.21 -35.05 14.70
N CYS A 367 -4.61 -34.14 13.92
CA CYS A 367 -5.34 -33.19 13.08
C CYS A 367 -5.23 -33.59 11.60
N LEU A 368 -6.40 -33.57 10.94
CA LEU A 368 -6.62 -33.85 9.53
C LEU A 368 -6.26 -32.62 8.68
N ASN A 369 -5.53 -32.82 7.59
CA ASN A 369 -5.26 -31.81 6.57
C ASN A 369 -6.42 -31.71 5.58
N PHE A 370 -6.86 -30.49 5.28
CA PHE A 370 -7.61 -30.16 4.07
C PHE A 370 -6.73 -29.32 3.13
N SER A 371 -6.70 -29.70 1.86
CA SER A 371 -5.94 -29.08 0.78
C SER A 371 -6.66 -27.86 0.20
N SER A 372 -6.00 -26.71 0.10
CA SER A 372 -6.46 -25.55 -0.68
C SER A 372 -5.89 -25.58 -2.10
N ALA A 373 -6.71 -25.13 -3.07
CA ALA A 373 -6.37 -25.02 -4.48
C ALA A 373 -6.42 -23.55 -4.92
N SER A 374 -5.32 -23.12 -5.56
CA SER A 374 -5.13 -22.05 -6.55
C SER A 374 -5.96 -20.75 -6.44
N SER A 375 -5.29 -19.67 -6.05
CA SER A 375 -5.76 -18.28 -6.00
C SER A 375 -5.93 -17.63 -7.38
N ALA A 376 -6.91 -16.72 -7.50
CA ALA A 376 -7.05 -15.74 -8.57
C ALA A 376 -7.57 -14.41 -7.98
N SER A 377 -6.88 -13.30 -8.26
CA SER A 377 -7.23 -11.95 -7.78
C SER A 377 -8.07 -11.19 -8.83
N MET A 378 -9.19 -10.60 -8.42
CA MET A 378 -10.17 -9.91 -9.28
C MET A 378 -10.20 -8.41 -8.96
N VAL A 379 -10.23 -7.55 -9.99
CA VAL A 379 -10.44 -6.09 -9.85
C VAL A 379 -11.57 -5.68 -10.80
N LEU A 380 -12.53 -4.93 -10.28
CA LEU A 380 -13.69 -4.40 -11.01
C LEU A 380 -13.34 -3.14 -11.80
N THR A 381 -13.79 -3.06 -13.05
CA THR A 381 -13.77 -1.84 -13.86
C THR A 381 -15.16 -1.60 -14.46
N CYS A 382 -15.78 -0.47 -14.16
CA CYS A 382 -17.04 -0.06 -14.79
C CYS A 382 -16.76 0.70 -16.11
N GLY A 383 -17.27 0.19 -17.22
CA GLY A 383 -17.10 0.80 -18.55
C GLY A 383 -18.09 1.96 -18.76
N ASN A 384 -17.57 3.15 -19.08
CA ASN A 384 -18.38 4.28 -19.56
C ASN A 384 -18.57 4.20 -21.07
N ASN A 385 -19.83 4.26 -21.54
CA ASN A 385 -20.15 4.53 -22.94
C ASN A 385 -21.07 5.76 -23.00
N PRO A 386 -20.76 6.83 -23.77
CA PRO A 386 -21.54 8.05 -23.74
C PRO A 386 -22.56 8.08 -24.88
N THR A 387 -23.85 8.15 -24.55
CA THR A 387 -24.84 8.78 -25.44
C THR A 387 -25.82 9.61 -24.65
N ALA A 388 -25.77 10.91 -24.90
CA ALA A 388 -26.71 11.91 -24.43
C ALA A 388 -28.09 11.73 -25.09
N HIS A 389 -29.16 11.96 -24.32
CA HIS A 389 -30.28 12.83 -24.69
C HIS A 389 -31.17 13.03 -23.45
N GLY A 390 -31.38 14.29 -23.07
CA GLY A 390 -32.12 14.67 -21.87
C GLY A 390 -33.64 14.65 -22.00
N ASN A 391 -34.30 14.60 -20.84
CA ASN A 391 -35.60 15.21 -20.55
C ASN A 391 -35.88 15.20 -19.02
N PRO A 392 -36.81 16.02 -18.50
CA PRO A 392 -36.69 16.65 -17.19
C PRO A 392 -37.26 15.83 -16.02
N ILE A 393 -36.69 16.10 -14.84
CA ILE A 393 -36.98 15.49 -13.53
C ILE A 393 -38.35 15.94 -12.98
N PRO A 394 -39.25 15.03 -12.55
CA PRO A 394 -40.36 15.38 -11.68
C PRO A 394 -39.95 15.31 -10.20
N LYS A 395 -40.28 16.35 -9.43
CA LYS A 395 -40.24 16.34 -7.96
C LYS A 395 -41.27 15.33 -7.45
N LEU A 396 -40.88 14.44 -6.53
CA LEU A 396 -41.81 13.70 -5.68
C LEU A 396 -41.58 14.01 -4.19
N THR A 397 -42.68 14.35 -3.54
CA THR A 397 -42.86 14.50 -2.11
C THR A 397 -42.93 13.16 -1.40
N SER A 398 -42.60 13.17 -0.10
CA SER A 398 -42.50 12.01 0.78
C SER A 398 -43.79 11.17 0.85
N SER A 399 -43.62 9.85 0.68
CA SER A 399 -44.39 8.82 1.40
C SER A 399 -43.73 7.46 1.20
N LYS A 400 -43.59 6.71 2.31
CA LYS A 400 -42.96 5.40 2.38
C LYS A 400 -43.68 4.37 1.48
N LYS A 401 -42.98 3.90 0.45
CA LYS A 401 -43.01 2.51 -0.03
C LYS A 401 -41.79 2.33 -0.94
N VAL A 402 -40.82 1.55 -0.48
CA VAL A 402 -39.67 1.14 -1.30
C VAL A 402 -40.20 0.20 -2.36
N VAL A 403 -40.16 0.63 -3.62
CA VAL A 403 -40.30 -0.22 -4.79
C VAL A 403 -38.93 -0.22 -5.45
N THR A 404 -38.32 -1.40 -5.52
CA THR A 404 -37.00 -1.65 -6.09
C THR A 404 -36.98 -1.28 -7.57
N GLY A 405 -36.19 -0.28 -7.93
CA GLY A 405 -35.83 0.04 -9.30
C GLY A 405 -34.39 -0.35 -9.54
N THR A 406 -34.17 -1.58 -10.00
CA THR A 406 -32.84 -2.10 -10.35
C THR A 406 -32.33 -1.39 -11.60
N VAL A 407 -31.21 -0.66 -11.50
CA VAL A 407 -30.39 -0.29 -12.66
C VAL A 407 -29.38 -1.43 -12.83
N ILE A 408 -29.69 -2.37 -13.74
CA ILE A 408 -28.76 -3.44 -14.13
C ILE A 408 -27.75 -2.83 -15.11
N CYS A 409 -26.50 -2.67 -14.69
CA CYS A 409 -25.39 -2.55 -15.63
C CYS A 409 -25.15 -3.91 -16.28
N GLU A 410 -25.29 -4.02 -17.60
CA GLU A 410 -25.03 -5.27 -18.33
C GLU A 410 -23.58 -5.75 -18.12
N LEU A 411 -23.45 -6.87 -17.42
CA LEU A 411 -22.20 -7.59 -17.23
C LEU A 411 -21.94 -8.47 -18.47
N SER A 412 -21.01 -8.09 -19.33
CA SER A 412 -20.61 -8.91 -20.48
C SER A 412 -19.61 -9.98 -20.04
N ILE A 413 -20.09 -11.16 -19.63
CA ILE A 413 -19.26 -12.32 -19.32
C ILE A 413 -18.98 -13.09 -20.61
N ARG A 414 -17.71 -13.17 -21.04
CA ARG A 414 -17.26 -14.13 -22.07
C ARG A 414 -16.73 -15.40 -21.41
N TYR A 415 -17.50 -16.47 -21.47
CA TYR A 415 -17.01 -17.81 -21.17
C TYR A 415 -16.22 -18.37 -22.36
N CYS A 416 -14.96 -18.75 -22.13
CA CYS A 416 -14.18 -19.54 -23.07
C CYS A 416 -14.21 -21.00 -22.60
N PHE A 417 -15.07 -21.83 -23.20
CA PHE A 417 -15.09 -23.27 -22.93
C PHE A 417 -13.84 -23.94 -23.53
N LYS A 418 -13.07 -24.65 -22.68
CA LYS A 418 -12.02 -25.57 -23.11
C LYS A 418 -12.64 -26.72 -23.89
N GLY A 419 -12.55 -26.68 -25.21
CA GLY A 419 -12.77 -27.85 -26.06
C GLY A 419 -11.61 -28.82 -25.92
N ALA A 420 -11.87 -30.02 -25.40
CA ALA A 420 -10.93 -31.12 -25.43
C ALA A 420 -10.78 -31.65 -26.87
N THR A 421 -9.66 -31.35 -27.52
CA THR A 421 -9.25 -32.05 -28.75
C THR A 421 -8.61 -33.39 -28.40
N VAL A 422 -9.32 -34.48 -28.68
CA VAL A 422 -8.75 -35.83 -28.76
C VAL A 422 -7.80 -35.87 -29.95
N SER A 423 -6.51 -35.99 -29.68
CA SER A 423 -5.49 -36.21 -30.72
C SER A 423 -5.58 -37.65 -31.23
N SER A 424 -5.99 -37.78 -32.50
CA SER A 424 -5.85 -39.00 -33.29
C SER A 424 -4.37 -39.36 -33.46
N ILE A 425 -3.98 -40.54 -32.97
CA ILE A 425 -2.71 -41.18 -33.32
C ILE A 425 -2.88 -41.84 -34.68
N LYS A 426 -2.27 -41.27 -35.72
CA LYS A 426 -1.97 -41.97 -36.97
C LYS A 426 -0.59 -42.62 -36.85
N GLY A 427 -0.57 -43.91 -36.50
CA GLY A 427 0.57 -44.78 -36.73
C GLY A 427 0.44 -45.40 -38.13
N GLY A 428 1.41 -45.15 -38.99
CA GLY A 428 1.55 -45.80 -40.30
C GLY A 428 2.99 -46.23 -40.54
N MET A 429 3.12 -47.33 -41.29
CA MET A 429 4.32 -48.07 -41.73
C MET A 429 4.83 -49.10 -40.72
N LYS A 430 5.06 -50.37 -41.04
CA LYS A 430 5.19 -51.08 -42.33
C LYS A 430 4.76 -52.54 -42.15
#